data_AF-A0A1M3B8U3-F1
#
_entry.id   AF-A0A1M3B8U3-F1
#
_cell.length_a   1.000
_cell.length_b   1.000
_cell.length_c   1.000
_cell.angle_alpha   90.00
_cell.angle_beta   90.00
_cell.angle_gamma   90.00
#
_symmetry.space_group_name_H-M   'P 1'
#
loop_
_entity.id
_entity.type
_entity.pdbx_description
1 polymer ?
#
loop_
_entity_poly.entity_id
_entity_poly.type
_entity_poly.pdbx_seq_one_letter_code
_entity_poly.pdbx_strand_id
1 'polypeptide(L)'
;MSFYPSNLPWSPSYQEKIKEKLDNYYPLIQYYPSFVYPNEKVNELFAKKKTIYIFAYGSLLNPESAQRTISEEAVETSQPALAFGLKRIYNYYAGQKTHWITKAPKEEAMLNVEVTRKRDDLVNGALIKVDITQLKKLIEREKGYDLVPVLTMRWNDAILENTQFHFIIAYTFTASSEPRLGKAYTQKGIYPIYGYNQAVEKGAERFGDKFLNYLRTTTYLSDGITNLYEWELNQLPLTQSN
;
A
#
# COMPACT_ATOMS: atom_id res chain seq x y z
N MET A 1 -0.60 -23.41 -20.46
CA MET A 1 0.45 -22.43 -20.15
C MET A 1 0.02 -21.68 -18.91
N SER A 2 0.66 -21.93 -17.76
CA SER A 2 0.41 -21.19 -16.52
C SER A 2 1.04 -19.81 -16.65
N PHE A 3 0.22 -18.76 -16.77
CA PHE A 3 0.68 -17.37 -16.94
C PHE A 3 1.05 -16.67 -15.62
N TYR A 4 1.15 -17.40 -14.52
CA TYR A 4 1.68 -16.86 -13.26
C TYR A 4 3.09 -17.35 -13.07
N PRO A 5 4.11 -16.52 -13.35
CA PRO A 5 5.38 -16.78 -12.73
C PRO A 5 5.21 -16.47 -11.24
N SER A 6 5.95 -17.20 -10.44
CA SER A 6 6.52 -16.72 -9.19
C SER A 6 7.34 -15.43 -9.48
N ASN A 7 6.66 -14.33 -9.81
CA ASN A 7 7.22 -13.12 -10.43
C ASN A 7 7.83 -12.18 -9.39
N LEU A 8 8.49 -12.75 -8.39
CA LEU A 8 9.37 -11.96 -7.55
C LEU A 8 10.51 -11.46 -8.46
N PRO A 9 10.89 -10.17 -8.39
CA PRO A 9 11.98 -9.63 -9.20
C PRO A 9 13.38 -10.06 -8.70
N TRP A 10 13.44 -11.12 -7.88
CA TRP A 10 14.64 -11.70 -7.29
C TRP A 10 14.55 -13.23 -7.30
N SER A 11 15.69 -13.89 -7.10
CA SER A 11 15.82 -15.35 -7.17
C SER A 11 15.08 -16.08 -6.03
N PRO A 12 14.62 -17.32 -6.26
CA PRO A 12 14.03 -18.15 -5.19
C PRO A 12 14.98 -18.38 -4.01
N SER A 13 16.29 -18.53 -4.25
CA SER A 13 17.27 -18.69 -3.18
C SER A 13 17.41 -17.44 -2.31
N TYR A 14 17.28 -16.25 -2.91
CA TYR A 14 17.23 -15.01 -2.17
C TYR A 14 15.91 -14.84 -1.39
N GLN A 15 14.78 -15.29 -1.96
CA GLN A 15 13.50 -15.32 -1.26
C GLN A 15 13.56 -16.15 0.03
N GLU A 16 14.20 -17.32 0.00
CA GLU A 16 14.34 -18.16 1.20
C GLU A 16 15.22 -17.47 2.27
N LYS A 17 16.27 -16.74 1.88
CA LYS A 17 17.06 -15.92 2.83
C LYS A 17 16.24 -14.79 3.45
N ILE A 18 15.34 -14.16 2.68
CA ILE A 18 14.40 -13.17 3.21
C ILE A 18 13.51 -13.82 4.27
N LYS A 19 12.90 -14.96 3.95
CA LYS A 19 12.01 -15.69 4.87
C LYS A 19 12.73 -16.08 6.16
N GLU A 20 13.94 -16.63 6.07
CA GLU A 20 14.73 -17.02 7.23
C GLU A 20 14.98 -15.82 8.17
N LYS A 21 15.40 -14.67 7.63
CA LYS A 21 15.56 -13.47 8.46
C LYS A 21 14.21 -12.97 8.99
N LEU A 22 13.17 -13.01 8.18
CA LEU A 22 11.84 -12.51 8.51
C LEU A 22 11.25 -13.24 9.72
N ASP A 23 11.54 -14.53 9.89
CA ASP A 23 11.12 -15.35 11.03
C ASP A 23 11.66 -14.84 12.36
N ASN A 24 12.88 -14.30 12.35
CA ASN A 24 13.50 -13.71 13.52
C ASN A 24 12.92 -12.33 13.86
N TYR A 25 12.34 -11.63 12.87
CA TYR A 25 11.82 -10.26 13.04
C TYR A 25 10.32 -10.20 13.26
N TYR A 26 9.52 -11.14 12.74
CA TYR A 26 8.07 -11.13 12.92
C TYR A 26 7.63 -11.03 14.38
N PRO A 27 8.23 -11.77 15.33
CA PRO A 27 7.87 -11.63 16.74
C PRO A 27 8.05 -10.21 17.28
N LEU A 28 8.94 -9.40 16.68
CA LEU A 28 9.16 -8.02 17.12
C LEU A 28 7.96 -7.11 16.84
N ILE A 29 7.15 -7.41 15.83
CA ILE A 29 6.00 -6.59 15.44
C ILE A 29 4.95 -6.49 16.56
N GLN A 30 4.86 -7.51 17.43
CA GLN A 30 3.88 -7.57 18.51
C GLN A 30 4.14 -6.52 19.61
N TYR A 31 5.36 -5.99 19.68
CA TYR A 31 5.73 -4.92 20.61
C TYR A 31 5.35 -3.52 20.10
N TYR A 32 4.81 -3.44 18.88
CA TYR A 32 4.38 -2.19 18.27
C TYR A 32 2.85 -2.14 18.30
N PRO A 33 2.26 -1.08 18.88
CA PRO A 33 0.80 -1.00 19.01
C PRO A 33 0.15 -0.75 17.66
N SER A 34 -0.98 -1.41 17.39
CA SER A 34 -1.93 -0.96 16.37
C SER A 34 -2.87 0.07 16.98
N PHE A 35 -3.39 0.97 16.14
CA PHE A 35 -4.34 1.99 16.51
C PHE A 35 -5.59 1.82 15.66
N VAL A 36 -6.74 1.66 16.33
CA VAL A 36 -8.03 1.56 15.65
C VAL A 36 -8.55 2.96 15.37
N TYR A 37 -9.07 3.21 14.17
CA TYR A 37 -9.72 4.48 13.81
C TYR A 37 -10.81 4.83 14.86
N PRO A 38 -10.82 6.05 15.44
CA PRO A 38 -10.19 7.29 14.93
C PRO A 38 -8.75 7.58 15.38
N ASN A 39 -8.00 6.59 15.88
CA ASN A 39 -6.56 6.70 16.15
C ASN A 39 -6.17 7.73 17.23
N GLU A 40 -7.05 7.97 18.22
CA GLU A 40 -6.91 9.06 19.22
C GLU A 40 -5.60 8.99 20.03
N LYS A 41 -5.12 7.76 20.32
CA LYS A 41 -3.95 7.51 21.16
C LYS A 41 -2.60 7.60 20.45
N VAL A 42 -2.58 7.86 19.14
CA VAL A 42 -1.32 7.94 18.37
C VAL A 42 -0.39 8.99 18.94
N ASN A 43 -0.92 10.16 19.33
CA ASN A 43 -0.11 11.28 19.79
C ASN A 43 0.66 10.96 21.07
N GLU A 44 0.03 10.25 22.01
CA GLU A 44 0.63 9.90 23.30
C GLU A 44 1.82 8.94 23.11
N LEU A 45 1.66 7.96 22.24
CA LEU A 45 2.67 6.90 22.03
C LEU A 45 3.85 7.36 21.17
N PHE A 46 3.64 8.33 20.27
CA PHE A 46 4.69 8.86 19.42
C PHE A 46 5.24 10.22 19.85
N ALA A 47 4.73 10.83 20.93
CA ALA A 47 5.18 12.15 21.42
C ALA A 47 6.71 12.24 21.65
N LYS A 48 7.35 11.12 22.02
CA LYS A 48 8.80 11.06 22.27
C LYS A 48 9.64 10.74 21.02
N LYS A 49 9.01 10.40 19.89
CA LYS A 49 9.72 10.07 18.64
C LYS A 49 9.84 11.32 17.78
N LYS A 50 11.05 11.59 17.27
CA LYS A 50 11.27 12.68 16.32
C LYS A 50 10.58 12.42 14.98
N THR A 51 10.71 11.19 14.49
CA THR A 51 10.11 10.76 13.22
C THR A 51 9.66 9.30 13.31
N ILE A 52 8.73 8.94 12.43
CA ILE A 52 8.29 7.58 12.19
C ILE A 52 8.28 7.29 10.70
N TYR A 53 8.37 6.01 10.34
CA TYR A 53 8.22 5.57 8.96
C TYR A 53 6.76 5.22 8.68
N ILE A 54 6.22 5.77 7.59
CA ILE A 54 4.94 5.39 6.99
C ILE A 54 5.22 4.61 5.71
N PHE A 55 4.64 3.43 5.60
CA PHE A 55 4.58 2.66 4.37
C PHE A 55 3.33 3.06 3.58
N ALA A 56 3.55 3.84 2.52
CA ALA A 56 2.55 4.27 1.56
C ALA A 56 2.42 3.24 0.43
N TYR A 57 1.20 2.80 0.12
CA TYR A 57 0.95 1.80 -0.94
C TYR A 57 -0.07 2.25 -1.99
N GLY A 58 -0.69 3.42 -1.79
CA GLY A 58 -1.73 3.99 -2.66
C GLY A 58 -1.35 5.37 -3.18
N SER A 59 -2.30 6.32 -3.19
CA SER A 59 -2.09 7.65 -3.77
C SER A 59 -0.91 8.44 -3.17
N LEU A 60 -0.49 8.14 -1.94
CA LEU A 60 0.71 8.71 -1.32
C LEU A 60 2.02 8.36 -2.05
N LEU A 61 2.04 7.40 -2.97
CA LEU A 61 3.18 7.17 -3.88
C LEU A 61 3.39 8.34 -4.85
N ASN A 62 2.34 9.11 -5.14
CA ASN A 62 2.39 10.27 -6.00
C ASN A 62 2.75 11.53 -5.19
N PRO A 63 3.88 12.22 -5.49
CA PRO A 63 4.30 13.42 -4.77
C PRO A 63 3.23 14.51 -4.70
N GLU A 64 2.54 14.77 -5.82
CA GLU A 64 1.51 15.81 -5.89
C GLU A 64 0.34 15.50 -4.96
N SER A 65 0.03 14.21 -4.75
CA SER A 65 -0.99 13.78 -3.79
C SER A 65 -0.47 13.82 -2.36
N ALA A 66 0.79 13.43 -2.13
CA ALA A 66 1.41 13.41 -0.81
C ALA A 66 1.62 14.83 -0.23
N GLN A 67 2.10 15.77 -1.05
CA GLN A 67 2.36 17.16 -0.67
C GLN A 67 1.09 17.93 -0.24
N ARG A 68 -0.11 17.43 -0.57
CA ARG A 68 -1.38 17.97 -0.04
C ARG A 68 -1.57 17.70 1.45
N THR A 69 -0.78 16.83 2.05
CA THR A 69 -0.96 16.37 3.43
C THR A 69 0.31 16.48 4.26
N ILE A 70 1.45 16.11 3.69
CA ILE A 70 2.76 16.17 4.35
C ILE A 70 3.65 17.19 3.63
N SER A 71 4.74 17.60 4.27
CA SER A 71 5.63 18.61 3.69
C SER A 71 6.45 18.05 2.53
N GLU A 72 7.00 18.94 1.71
CA GLU A 72 7.88 18.56 0.61
C GLU A 72 9.12 17.80 1.11
N GLU A 73 9.72 18.23 2.22
CA GLU A 73 10.88 17.55 2.80
C GLU A 73 10.56 16.12 3.21
N ALA A 74 9.36 15.85 3.74
CA ALA A 74 8.95 14.48 4.02
C ALA A 74 8.77 13.66 2.75
N VAL A 75 8.19 14.24 1.69
CA VAL A 75 8.05 13.58 0.38
C VAL A 75 9.41 13.24 -0.23
N GLU A 76 10.42 14.09 -0.07
CA GLU A 76 11.79 13.83 -0.51
C GLU A 76 12.45 12.66 0.23
N THR A 77 12.00 12.32 1.44
CA THR A 77 12.48 11.11 2.15
C THR A 77 11.92 9.81 1.58
N SER A 78 10.98 9.87 0.63
CA SER A 78 10.32 8.71 0.04
C SER A 78 11.32 7.76 -0.62
N GLN A 79 11.38 6.52 -0.14
CA GLN A 79 12.21 5.45 -0.71
C GLN A 79 11.35 4.24 -1.08
N PRO A 80 11.57 3.60 -2.25
CA PRO A 80 10.80 2.43 -2.63
C PRO A 80 11.08 1.27 -1.67
N ALA A 81 10.02 0.56 -1.30
CA ALA A 81 10.05 -0.47 -0.27
C ALA A 81 9.10 -1.63 -0.58
N LEU A 82 9.32 -2.74 0.11
CA LEU A 82 8.41 -3.88 0.21
C LEU A 82 7.87 -3.95 1.63
N ALA A 83 6.60 -4.33 1.77
CA ALA A 83 5.97 -4.67 3.03
C ALA A 83 5.50 -6.13 3.02
N PHE A 84 5.63 -6.79 4.17
CA PHE A 84 5.36 -8.22 4.34
C PHE A 84 4.06 -8.45 5.10
N GLY A 85 3.36 -9.54 4.77
CA GLY A 85 2.12 -9.92 5.44
C GLY A 85 0.94 -9.06 5.06
N LEU A 86 0.96 -8.49 3.86
CA LEU A 86 -0.07 -7.60 3.33
C LEU A 86 -0.56 -8.07 1.97
N LYS A 87 -1.86 -7.88 1.72
CA LYS A 87 -2.47 -8.02 0.39
C LYS A 87 -3.12 -6.70 -0.02
N ARG A 88 -2.69 -6.11 -1.13
CA ARG A 88 -3.23 -4.83 -1.62
C ARG A 88 -4.47 -5.06 -2.47
N ILE A 89 -5.55 -4.34 -2.17
CA ILE A 89 -6.87 -4.57 -2.75
C ILE A 89 -7.64 -3.27 -2.98
N TYR A 90 -8.34 -3.17 -4.11
CA TYR A 90 -9.29 -2.09 -4.40
C TYR A 90 -10.64 -2.36 -3.77
N ASN A 91 -10.75 -2.27 -2.44
CA ASN A 91 -12.03 -2.45 -1.75
C ASN A 91 -12.43 -1.28 -0.85
N TYR A 92 -11.61 -0.23 -0.71
CA TYR A 92 -12.02 0.92 0.09
C TYR A 92 -13.08 1.73 -0.65
N TYR A 93 -14.26 1.89 -0.05
CA TYR A 93 -15.38 2.60 -0.62
C TYR A 93 -15.23 4.11 -0.41
N ALA A 94 -14.90 4.82 -1.49
CA ALA A 94 -14.76 6.28 -1.47
C ALA A 94 -16.10 7.04 -1.48
N GLY A 95 -17.21 6.35 -1.78
CA GLY A 95 -18.50 6.97 -2.04
C GLY A 95 -18.61 7.54 -3.46
N GLN A 96 -19.82 8.00 -3.81
CA GLN A 96 -20.11 8.55 -5.14
C GLN A 96 -19.52 9.96 -5.37
N LYS A 97 -19.20 10.69 -4.30
CA LYS A 97 -18.62 12.03 -4.38
C LYS A 97 -17.11 11.95 -4.23
N THR A 98 -16.44 11.80 -5.36
CA THR A 98 -14.98 11.83 -5.45
C THR A 98 -14.52 12.97 -6.36
N HIS A 99 -13.35 13.54 -6.09
CA HIS A 99 -12.73 14.54 -6.97
C HIS A 99 -11.98 13.89 -8.15
N TRP A 100 -11.89 12.56 -8.16
CA TRP A 100 -11.25 11.79 -9.20
C TRP A 100 -12.20 11.56 -10.38
N ILE A 101 -11.63 11.52 -11.57
CA ILE A 101 -12.37 11.19 -12.80
C ILE A 101 -12.78 9.71 -12.77
N THR A 102 -14.04 9.44 -13.08
CA THR A 102 -14.58 8.09 -13.29
C THR A 102 -14.91 7.86 -14.77
N LYS A 103 -14.74 6.64 -15.28
CA LYS A 103 -15.08 6.30 -16.69
C LYS A 103 -16.23 5.30 -16.82
N ALA A 104 -16.51 4.51 -15.78
CA ALA A 104 -17.56 3.50 -15.78
C ALA A 104 -18.41 3.52 -14.51
N PRO A 105 -19.63 2.95 -14.54
CA PRO A 105 -20.42 2.72 -13.33
C PRO A 105 -19.65 1.88 -12.30
N LYS A 106 -19.91 2.12 -11.01
CA LYS A 106 -19.28 1.42 -9.86
C LYS A 106 -17.77 1.64 -9.71
N GLU A 107 -17.18 2.59 -10.42
CA GLU A 107 -15.84 3.09 -10.10
C GLU A 107 -15.88 3.89 -8.80
N GLU A 108 -15.76 3.19 -7.68
CA GLU A 108 -15.95 3.74 -6.33
C GLU A 108 -14.83 3.28 -5.37
N ALA A 109 -13.91 2.43 -5.85
CA ALA A 109 -12.87 1.81 -5.04
C ALA A 109 -11.57 2.62 -5.04
N MET A 110 -11.00 2.80 -3.85
CA MET A 110 -9.60 3.15 -3.64
C MET A 110 -8.84 1.95 -3.03
N LEU A 111 -7.52 2.09 -2.98
CA LEU A 111 -6.66 1.05 -2.43
C LEU A 111 -6.77 0.94 -0.92
N ASN A 112 -6.83 -0.30 -0.46
CA ASN A 112 -6.65 -0.75 0.90
C ASN A 112 -5.53 -1.82 0.92
N VAL A 113 -5.07 -2.19 2.12
CA VAL A 113 -4.31 -3.41 2.35
C VAL A 113 -5.00 -4.25 3.41
N GLU A 114 -5.07 -5.56 3.20
CA GLU A 114 -5.48 -6.54 4.20
C GLU A 114 -4.24 -7.08 4.92
N VAL A 115 -4.27 -7.10 6.25
CA VAL A 115 -3.17 -7.65 7.06
C VAL A 115 -3.34 -9.17 7.16
N THR A 116 -2.62 -9.91 6.31
CA THR A 116 -2.74 -11.38 6.22
C THR A 116 -1.79 -12.11 7.15
N ARG A 117 -0.69 -11.46 7.56
CA ARG A 117 0.43 -12.04 8.33
C ARG A 117 1.13 -13.22 7.64
N LYS A 118 0.82 -13.50 6.36
CA LYS A 118 1.49 -14.53 5.58
C LYS A 118 2.78 -13.97 4.97
N ARG A 119 3.88 -14.69 5.10
CA ARG A 119 5.21 -14.21 4.68
C ARG A 119 5.33 -14.00 3.17
N ASP A 120 4.57 -14.77 2.40
CA ASP A 120 4.54 -14.71 0.94
C ASP A 120 3.59 -13.62 0.40
N ASP A 121 2.75 -13.03 1.26
CA ASP A 121 1.90 -11.92 0.87
C ASP A 121 2.71 -10.63 0.98
N LEU A 122 3.06 -10.08 -0.18
CA LEU A 122 4.00 -8.98 -0.34
C LEU A 122 3.35 -7.87 -1.17
N VAL A 123 3.61 -6.63 -0.77
CA VAL A 123 3.21 -5.45 -1.55
C VAL A 123 4.38 -4.48 -1.63
N ASN A 124 4.56 -3.85 -2.79
CA ASN A 124 5.49 -2.74 -2.92
C ASN A 124 4.81 -1.40 -2.66
N GLY A 125 5.61 -0.45 -2.18
CA GLY A 125 5.19 0.89 -1.80
C GLY A 125 6.38 1.79 -1.54
N ALA A 126 6.20 2.85 -0.76
CA ALA A 126 7.25 3.76 -0.38
C ALA A 126 7.31 3.94 1.14
N LEU A 127 8.51 3.98 1.68
CA LEU A 127 8.78 4.41 3.04
C LEU A 127 8.97 5.92 3.06
N ILE A 128 8.16 6.61 3.84
CA ILE A 128 8.19 8.06 4.02
C ILE A 128 8.46 8.33 5.50
N LYS A 129 9.45 9.18 5.80
CA LYS A 129 9.67 9.66 7.17
C LYS A 129 8.76 10.84 7.42
N VAL A 130 7.98 10.77 8.48
CA VAL A 130 7.11 11.86 8.91
C VAL A 130 7.33 12.18 10.38
N ASP A 131 7.18 13.45 10.73
CA ASP A 131 7.09 13.87 12.12
C ASP A 131 5.67 13.67 12.68
N ILE A 132 5.48 13.98 13.97
CA ILE A 132 4.19 13.81 14.64
C ILE A 132 3.11 14.76 14.09
N THR A 133 3.48 15.95 13.62
CA THR A 133 2.54 16.94 13.07
C THR A 133 2.00 16.46 11.73
N GLN A 134 2.87 15.90 10.89
CA GLN A 134 2.53 15.30 9.61
C GLN A 134 1.73 14.00 9.78
N LEU A 135 2.06 13.18 10.78
CA LEU A 135 1.28 11.99 11.11
C LEU A 135 -0.17 12.33 11.47
N LYS A 136 -0.41 13.40 12.24
CA LYS A 136 -1.77 13.87 12.55
C LYS A 136 -2.56 14.20 11.27
N LYS A 137 -1.95 14.95 10.35
CA LYS A 137 -2.56 15.29 9.06
C LYS A 137 -2.88 14.05 8.23
N LEU A 138 -2.00 13.05 8.24
CA LEU A 138 -2.26 11.77 7.58
C LEU A 138 -3.46 11.04 8.21
N ILE A 139 -3.54 10.98 9.54
CA ILE A 139 -4.68 10.35 10.24
C ILE A 139 -6.01 11.03 9.91
N GLU A 140 -6.01 12.37 9.82
CA GLU A 140 -7.19 13.14 9.43
C GLU A 140 -7.63 12.86 7.98
N ARG A 141 -6.65 12.65 7.09
CA ARG A 141 -6.86 12.27 5.68
C ARG A 141 -7.40 10.85 5.54
N GLU A 142 -6.83 9.89 6.25
CA GLU A 142 -7.08 8.45 6.10
C GLU A 142 -8.29 7.98 6.94
N LYS A 143 -9.47 8.55 6.65
CA LYS A 143 -10.71 8.25 7.37
C LYS A 143 -11.10 6.77 7.26
N GLY A 144 -11.43 6.15 8.39
CA GLY A 144 -11.83 4.74 8.43
C GLY A 144 -10.68 3.73 8.36
N TYR A 145 -9.44 4.21 8.27
CA TYR A 145 -8.25 3.36 8.34
C TYR A 145 -7.69 3.29 9.76
N ASP A 146 -7.42 2.08 10.21
CA ASP A 146 -6.59 1.77 11.36
C ASP A 146 -5.11 1.98 10.99
N LEU A 147 -4.29 2.41 11.94
CA LEU A 147 -2.84 2.52 11.78
C LEU A 147 -2.17 1.27 12.38
N VAL A 148 -1.54 0.45 11.56
CA VAL A 148 -0.96 -0.85 11.98
C VAL A 148 0.54 -0.90 11.70
N PRO A 149 1.35 -1.54 12.57
CA PRO A 149 2.75 -1.75 12.27
C PRO A 149 2.92 -2.82 11.19
N VAL A 150 3.93 -2.65 10.35
CA VAL A 150 4.31 -3.59 9.30
C VAL A 150 5.83 -3.67 9.20
N LEU A 151 6.35 -4.88 8.93
CA LEU A 151 7.75 -5.07 8.58
C LEU A 151 7.97 -4.71 7.13
N THR A 152 9.02 -3.96 6.87
CA THR A 152 9.37 -3.49 5.53
C THR A 152 10.84 -3.72 5.24
N MET A 153 11.20 -3.79 3.97
CA MET A 153 12.59 -3.71 3.51
C MET A 153 12.68 -2.74 2.34
N ARG A 154 13.87 -2.19 2.07
CA ARG A 154 14.06 -1.35 0.89
C ARG A 154 13.92 -2.20 -0.37
N TRP A 155 13.22 -1.68 -1.37
CA TRP A 155 13.02 -2.35 -2.66
C TRP A 155 14.36 -2.67 -3.35
N ASN A 156 15.30 -1.73 -3.26
CA ASN A 156 16.63 -1.89 -3.86
C ASN A 156 17.44 -3.02 -3.20
N ASP A 157 17.26 -3.26 -1.89
CA ASP A 157 17.91 -4.41 -1.25
C ASP A 157 17.39 -5.71 -1.86
N ALA A 158 16.09 -5.77 -2.19
CA ALA A 158 15.48 -6.97 -2.75
C ALA A 158 15.90 -7.23 -4.21
N ILE A 159 15.75 -6.25 -5.10
CA ILE A 159 16.05 -6.44 -6.54
C ILE A 159 17.54 -6.60 -6.85
N LEU A 160 18.42 -6.12 -5.96
CA LEU A 160 19.87 -6.30 -6.08
C LEU A 160 20.35 -7.54 -5.31
N GLU A 161 19.44 -8.29 -4.71
CA GLU A 161 19.73 -9.47 -3.89
C GLU A 161 20.78 -9.19 -2.79
N ASN A 162 20.74 -7.99 -2.21
CA ASN A 162 21.69 -7.56 -1.18
C ASN A 162 21.54 -8.47 0.04
N THR A 163 22.59 -9.17 0.45
CA THR A 163 22.56 -10.12 1.57
C THR A 163 22.62 -9.44 2.95
N GLN A 164 23.07 -8.19 3.00
CA GLN A 164 23.22 -7.38 4.23
C GLN A 164 22.03 -6.45 4.47
N PHE A 165 20.84 -6.82 3.99
CA PHE A 165 19.62 -6.06 4.20
C PHE A 165 19.14 -6.11 5.67
N HIS A 166 18.37 -5.09 6.05
CA HIS A 166 17.72 -4.96 7.34
C HIS A 166 16.22 -4.70 7.16
N PHE A 167 15.42 -5.21 8.09
CA PHE A 167 14.00 -4.85 8.16
C PHE A 167 13.81 -3.55 8.93
N ILE A 168 12.84 -2.76 8.49
CA ILE A 168 12.39 -1.53 9.12
C ILE A 168 10.94 -1.73 9.56
N ILE A 169 10.65 -1.44 10.82
CA ILE A 169 9.26 -1.40 11.28
C ILE A 169 8.69 -0.04 10.91
N ALA A 170 7.71 -0.06 10.02
CA ALA A 170 6.94 1.10 9.59
C ALA A 170 5.49 0.96 10.06
N TYR A 171 4.69 2.00 9.84
CA TYR A 171 3.25 1.96 10.01
C TYR A 171 2.56 2.11 8.68
N THR A 172 1.39 1.51 8.52
CA THR A 172 0.55 1.66 7.34
C THR A 172 -0.91 1.78 7.73
N PHE A 173 -1.70 2.34 6.85
CA PHE A 173 -3.14 2.52 7.04
C PHE A 173 -3.88 1.31 6.46
N THR A 174 -4.78 0.67 7.21
CA THR A 174 -5.64 -0.42 6.71
C THR A 174 -7.10 -0.19 7.09
N ALA A 175 -8.02 -0.30 6.15
CA ALA A 175 -9.45 -0.21 6.39
C ALA A 175 -9.99 -1.59 6.73
N SER A 176 -10.68 -1.68 7.87
CA SER A 176 -11.28 -2.92 8.35
C SER A 176 -12.58 -3.25 7.62
N SER A 177 -12.87 -4.55 7.51
CA SER A 177 -14.19 -5.04 7.11
C SER A 177 -15.28 -4.69 8.13
N GLU A 178 -14.89 -4.52 9.39
CA GLU A 178 -15.81 -4.12 10.44
C GLU A 178 -16.11 -2.63 10.37
N PRO A 179 -17.38 -2.21 10.58
CA PRO A 179 -17.72 -0.80 10.60
C PRO A 179 -16.89 0.00 11.62
N ARG A 180 -16.52 1.22 11.24
CA ARG A 180 -15.92 2.22 12.14
C ARG A 180 -16.92 3.34 12.34
N LEU A 181 -17.25 3.66 13.59
CA LEU A 181 -18.27 4.66 13.92
C LEU A 181 -19.62 4.42 13.19
N GLY A 182 -20.04 3.15 13.10
CA GLY A 182 -21.28 2.75 12.42
C GLY A 182 -21.24 2.79 10.88
N LYS A 183 -20.09 3.08 10.27
CA LYS A 183 -19.92 3.14 8.81
C LYS A 183 -18.98 2.03 8.31
N ALA A 184 -19.40 1.31 7.28
CA ALA A 184 -18.54 0.41 6.53
C ALA A 184 -17.66 1.21 5.55
N TYR A 185 -16.36 0.92 5.55
CA TYR A 185 -15.37 1.57 4.68
C TYR A 185 -14.86 0.65 3.57
N THR A 186 -15.16 -0.63 3.62
CA THR A 186 -14.80 -1.59 2.57
C THR A 186 -16.04 -2.17 1.90
N GLN A 187 -15.99 -2.39 0.59
CA GLN A 187 -17.09 -2.94 -0.19
C GLN A 187 -16.57 -3.86 -1.31
N LYS A 188 -17.33 -4.93 -1.60
CA LYS A 188 -17.09 -5.83 -2.74
C LYS A 188 -17.91 -5.41 -3.96
N GLY A 189 -17.48 -5.83 -5.15
CA GLY A 189 -18.22 -5.60 -6.40
C GLY A 189 -18.16 -4.14 -6.89
N ILE A 190 -17.17 -3.38 -6.44
CA ILE A 190 -16.81 -2.05 -6.92
C ILE A 190 -15.48 -2.09 -7.66
N TYR A 191 -15.28 -1.15 -8.58
CA TYR A 191 -14.11 -1.05 -9.44
C TYR A 191 -13.19 0.10 -9.01
N PRO A 192 -11.88 0.01 -9.33
CA PRO A 192 -10.95 1.10 -9.11
C PRO A 192 -11.44 2.39 -9.75
N ILE A 193 -11.41 3.51 -9.01
CA ILE A 193 -11.67 4.81 -9.62
C ILE A 193 -10.56 5.11 -10.64
N TYR A 194 -10.91 5.33 -11.91
CA TYR A 194 -9.92 5.48 -12.99
C TYR A 194 -8.86 6.54 -12.68
N GLY A 195 -9.28 7.76 -12.34
CA GLY A 195 -8.35 8.86 -12.06
C GLY A 195 -7.47 8.61 -10.83
N TYR A 196 -7.97 7.87 -9.84
CA TYR A 196 -7.20 7.48 -8.67
C TYR A 196 -6.14 6.43 -9.04
N ASN A 197 -6.50 5.38 -9.79
CA ASN A 197 -5.56 4.36 -10.23
C ASN A 197 -4.41 4.99 -11.04
N GLN A 198 -4.73 5.86 -11.99
CA GLN A 198 -3.74 6.60 -12.77
C GLN A 198 -2.75 7.39 -11.88
N ALA A 199 -3.25 8.04 -10.82
CA ALA A 199 -2.37 8.76 -9.90
C ALA A 199 -1.43 7.82 -9.13
N VAL A 200 -1.91 6.64 -8.72
CA VAL A 200 -1.11 5.59 -8.06
C VAL A 200 -0.02 5.08 -9.00
N GLU A 201 -0.38 4.72 -10.23
CA GLU A 201 0.55 4.19 -11.22
C GLU A 201 1.63 5.20 -11.60
N LYS A 202 1.25 6.46 -11.86
CA LYS A 202 2.20 7.57 -12.09
C LYS A 202 3.17 7.73 -10.91
N GLY A 203 2.70 7.53 -9.68
CA GLY A 203 3.54 7.54 -8.49
C GLY A 203 4.56 6.39 -8.48
N ALA A 204 4.10 5.18 -8.84
CA ALA A 204 4.92 3.97 -8.89
C ALA A 204 5.94 3.96 -10.04
N GLU A 205 5.60 4.52 -11.20
CA GLU A 205 6.49 4.68 -12.37
C GLU A 205 7.81 5.36 -12.02
N ARG A 206 7.79 6.31 -11.08
CA ARG A 206 8.99 7.03 -10.62
C ARG A 206 10.04 6.13 -9.96
N PHE A 207 9.65 4.91 -9.55
CA PHE A 207 10.56 3.91 -8.99
C PHE A 207 10.99 2.84 -10.02
N GLY A 208 10.58 2.99 -11.28
CA GLY A 208 10.98 2.16 -12.42
C GLY A 208 9.99 1.04 -12.78
N ASP A 209 10.15 0.51 -13.99
CA ASP A 209 9.19 -0.43 -14.61
C ASP A 209 8.98 -1.71 -13.80
N LYS A 210 10.05 -2.25 -13.19
CA LYS A 210 9.94 -3.44 -12.33
C LYS A 210 9.03 -3.17 -11.12
N PHE A 211 9.10 -1.98 -10.55
CA PHE A 211 8.27 -1.58 -9.42
C PHE A 211 6.81 -1.41 -9.86
N LEU A 212 6.55 -0.72 -10.96
CA LEU A 212 5.20 -0.58 -11.50
C LEU A 212 4.57 -1.93 -11.86
N ASN A 213 5.32 -2.79 -12.55
CA ASN A 213 4.83 -4.11 -12.94
C ASN A 213 4.51 -4.98 -11.72
N TYR A 214 5.37 -4.94 -10.70
CA TYR A 214 5.08 -5.60 -9.42
C TYR A 214 3.84 -5.02 -8.76
N LEU A 215 3.63 -3.70 -8.84
CA LEU A 215 2.41 -3.08 -8.33
C LEU A 215 1.15 -3.64 -9.00
N ARG A 216 1.12 -3.66 -10.34
CA ARG A 216 -0.03 -4.16 -11.11
C ARG A 216 -0.32 -5.63 -10.85
N THR A 217 0.71 -6.45 -10.72
CA THR A 217 0.57 -7.91 -10.54
C THR A 217 0.27 -8.34 -9.10
N THR A 218 0.52 -7.47 -8.11
CA THR A 218 0.25 -7.74 -6.68
C THR A 218 -0.92 -6.93 -6.12
N THR A 219 -1.68 -6.26 -6.98
CA THR A 219 -2.89 -5.51 -6.60
C THR A 219 -4.11 -6.25 -7.08
N TYR A 220 -5.10 -6.42 -6.22
CA TYR A 220 -6.34 -7.13 -6.53
C TYR A 220 -7.53 -6.18 -6.62
N LEU A 221 -8.55 -6.55 -7.40
CA LEU A 221 -9.85 -5.89 -7.40
C LEU A 221 -10.62 -6.21 -6.10
N SER A 222 -11.79 -5.58 -5.91
CA SER A 222 -12.62 -5.76 -4.72
C SER A 222 -13.10 -7.21 -4.47
N ASP A 223 -12.98 -8.10 -5.45
CA ASP A 223 -13.24 -9.53 -5.32
C ASP A 223 -12.11 -10.28 -4.59
N GLY A 224 -10.92 -9.67 -4.49
CA GLY A 224 -9.71 -10.25 -3.93
C GLY A 224 -9.10 -11.38 -4.77
N ILE A 225 -9.53 -11.56 -6.01
CA ILE A 225 -9.12 -12.65 -6.90
C ILE A 225 -8.50 -12.10 -8.18
N THR A 226 -9.21 -11.21 -8.87
CA THR A 226 -8.74 -10.63 -10.14
C THR A 226 -7.62 -9.64 -9.85
N ASN A 227 -6.45 -9.80 -10.48
CA ASN A 227 -5.38 -8.81 -10.33
C ASN A 227 -5.58 -7.60 -11.26
N LEU A 228 -5.00 -6.46 -10.89
CA LEU A 228 -5.15 -5.19 -11.61
C LEU A 228 -4.63 -5.32 -13.05
N TYR A 229 -3.50 -6.01 -13.24
CA TYR A 229 -2.90 -6.23 -14.55
C TYR A 229 -3.84 -6.94 -15.54
N GLU A 230 -4.44 -8.06 -15.12
CA GLU A 230 -5.41 -8.83 -15.91
C GLU A 230 -6.65 -8.00 -16.20
N TRP A 231 -7.12 -7.24 -15.22
CA TRP A 231 -8.25 -6.35 -15.43
C TRP A 231 -7.92 -5.30 -16.51
N GLU A 232 -6.80 -4.60 -16.41
CA GLU A 232 -6.39 -3.56 -17.37
C GLU A 232 -6.20 -4.12 -18.79
N LEU A 233 -5.61 -5.31 -18.93
CA LEU A 233 -5.49 -5.99 -20.23
C LEU A 233 -6.85 -6.27 -20.87
N ASN A 234 -7.84 -6.66 -20.07
CA ASN A 234 -9.20 -6.93 -20.54
C ASN A 234 -10.03 -5.65 -20.76
N GLN A 235 -9.54 -4.47 -20.36
CA GLN A 235 -10.18 -3.17 -20.57
C GLN A 235 -9.65 -2.42 -21.82
N LEU A 236 -8.50 -2.83 -22.39
CA LEU A 236 -8.00 -2.34 -23.68
C LEU A 236 -8.78 -3.01 -24.84
N PRO A 237 -9.10 -2.31 -25.94
CA PRO A 237 -10.34 -1.57 -26.07
C PRO A 237 -11.48 -2.34 -26.78
N LEU A 238 -12.71 -2.14 -26.28
CA LEU A 238 -13.94 -2.07 -27.10
C LEU A 238 -13.99 -0.79 -27.98
N THR A 239 -12.84 -0.21 -28.33
CA THR A 239 -12.70 0.94 -29.21
C THR A 239 -11.92 0.55 -30.47
N GLN A 240 -12.52 -0.33 -31.28
CA GLN A 240 -12.42 -0.30 -32.74
C GLN A 240 -13.77 -0.73 -33.33
N SER A 241 -14.77 0.15 -33.26
CA SER A 241 -16.00 0.08 -34.07
C SER A 241 -16.65 1.46 -34.05
N ASN A 242 -16.15 2.35 -34.91
CA ASN A 242 -16.89 3.31 -35.75
C ASN A 242 -15.90 4.19 -36.49
#